data_AF-A0A1S4FV03-F1
#
_entry.id   AF-A0A1S4FV03-F1
#
_cell.length_a   1.000
_cell.length_b   1.000
_cell.length_c   1.000
_cell.angle_alpha   90.00
_cell.angle_beta   90.00
_cell.angle_gamma   90.00
#
_symmetry.space_group_name_H-M   'P 1'
#
loop_
_entity.id
_entity.type
_entity.pdbx_description
1 polymer ?
#
loop_
_entity_poly.entity_id
_entity_poly.type
_entity_poly.pdbx_seq_one_letter_code
_entity_poly.pdbx_strand_id
1 'polypeptide(L)'
;MAGPNRGMPGTHRYTQADLRPTLRDPRCSPQFPLACYWPVYLGNFWCDVYPQHATRIQEYFGSKGLLVRMVFARNEYLDPYFKEQKRCKCYDFLVYFVSQQDAQDAVYFCNRDMYYGHRLNVLPGRTPVFFDTSVSVRHSLLQPAKLEMAEQAFERHIYHICKARMQCIVKQSRSDLLVEYFSNEDRTLALQYCKIATPEQISMDQPKQRFLESDVQKELMAQIQGNPKFMDMLPPGNILQALMNGFLPQSTMSWKTLSMVPHIKKIRVFGPGKRRRQLRQQIYEKTQDIFGVEVDKQFPISEEVRQSKMQRKLELLHQKRTAPYGRNNF
;
A
#
# COMPACT_ATOMS: atom_id res chain seq x y z
N MET A 1 9.65 16.09 2.49
CA MET A 1 9.19 15.21 3.59
C MET A 1 10.19 14.08 3.78
N ALA A 2 10.42 13.65 5.03
CA ALA A 2 11.66 13.00 5.44
C ALA A 2 11.71 11.46 5.30
N GLY A 3 12.94 10.94 5.17
CA GLY A 3 13.28 9.57 4.77
C GLY A 3 13.27 8.47 5.84
N PRO A 4 13.77 7.25 5.51
CA PRO A 4 13.38 5.98 6.16
C PRO A 4 14.04 5.65 7.52
N ASN A 5 14.86 6.53 8.09
CA ASN A 5 15.70 6.22 9.26
C ASN A 5 15.44 7.20 10.41
N ARG A 6 14.23 7.22 10.95
CA ARG A 6 13.94 7.95 12.19
C ARG A 6 13.72 6.91 13.29
N GLY A 7 14.61 6.91 14.29
CA GLY A 7 14.42 6.11 15.50
C GLY A 7 13.12 6.52 16.17
N MET A 8 12.31 5.55 16.60
CA MET A 8 11.14 5.82 17.42
C MET A 8 11.58 6.58 18.68
N PRO A 9 10.75 7.51 19.21
CA PRO A 9 10.95 8.02 20.56
C PRO A 9 10.98 6.85 21.55
N GLY A 10 11.73 7.00 22.65
CA GLY A 10 11.82 5.98 23.68
C GLY A 10 10.44 5.61 24.22
N THR A 11 10.23 4.34 24.56
CA THR A 11 8.98 3.88 25.18
C THR A 11 8.70 4.67 26.45
N HIS A 12 7.56 5.35 26.50
CA HIS A 12 7.05 5.89 27.75
C HIS A 12 6.24 4.81 28.50
N ARG A 13 6.16 4.97 29.82
CA ARG A 13 5.44 4.03 30.68
C ARG A 13 3.97 4.39 30.72
N TYR A 14 3.11 3.47 30.29
CA TYR A 14 1.66 3.64 30.36
C TYR A 14 1.11 3.23 31.72
N THR A 15 -0.03 3.81 32.08
CA THR A 15 -0.77 3.57 33.32
C THR A 15 -2.17 3.02 33.03
N GLN A 16 -2.87 2.58 34.06
CA GLN A 16 -4.28 2.16 33.92
C GLN A 16 -5.20 3.30 33.45
N ALA A 17 -4.89 4.55 33.83
CA ALA A 17 -5.65 5.71 33.41
C ALA A 17 -5.56 5.93 31.88
N ASP A 18 -4.42 5.61 31.27
CA ASP A 18 -4.21 5.77 29.83
C ASP A 18 -5.09 4.82 29.00
N LEU A 19 -5.54 3.70 29.56
CA LEU A 19 -6.46 2.79 28.85
C LEU A 19 -7.86 3.40 28.67
N ARG A 20 -8.18 4.44 29.45
CA ARG A 20 -9.45 5.15 29.52
C ARG A 20 -9.22 6.67 29.56
N PRO A 21 -8.65 7.25 28.49
CA PRO A 21 -8.41 8.68 28.44
C PRO A 21 -9.74 9.43 28.58
N THR A 22 -9.69 10.55 29.29
CA THR A 22 -10.85 11.44 29.52
C THR A 22 -10.75 12.75 28.76
N LEU A 23 -9.55 13.10 28.27
CA LEU A 23 -9.33 14.29 27.46
C LEU A 23 -9.94 14.09 26.08
N ARG A 24 -10.97 14.89 25.78
CA ARG A 24 -11.70 14.84 24.50
C ARG A 24 -11.01 15.70 23.45
N ASP A 25 -10.98 15.19 22.21
CA ASP A 25 -10.64 15.98 21.04
C ASP A 25 -11.73 17.06 20.81
N PRO A 26 -11.39 18.36 20.85
CA PRO A 26 -12.36 19.44 20.72
C PRO A 26 -13.05 19.47 19.35
N ARG A 27 -12.51 18.76 18.35
CA ARG A 27 -13.11 18.62 17.01
C ARG A 27 -14.27 17.62 16.98
N CYS A 28 -14.40 16.78 18.01
CA CYS A 28 -15.45 15.78 18.09
C CYS A 28 -16.70 16.32 18.80
N SER A 29 -17.86 15.76 18.48
CA SER A 29 -19.07 16.00 19.28
C SER A 29 -18.84 15.56 20.73
N PRO A 30 -19.29 16.36 21.73
CA PRO A 30 -19.20 15.98 23.15
C PRO A 30 -19.90 14.67 23.50
N GLN A 31 -20.81 14.18 22.66
CA GLN A 31 -21.49 12.91 22.91
C GLN A 31 -20.83 11.72 22.19
N PHE A 32 -19.82 11.97 21.36
CA PHE A 32 -19.17 10.90 20.61
C PHE A 32 -18.28 10.03 21.53
N PRO A 33 -18.56 8.71 21.66
CA PRO A 33 -17.85 7.87 22.63
C PRO A 33 -16.35 7.74 22.38
N LEU A 34 -15.90 7.93 21.13
CA LEU A 34 -14.50 7.84 20.74
C LEU A 34 -13.78 9.20 20.73
N ALA A 35 -14.43 10.26 21.24
CA ALA A 35 -13.84 11.60 21.30
C ALA A 35 -12.55 11.66 22.14
N CYS A 36 -12.40 10.79 23.14
CA CYS A 36 -11.18 10.73 23.97
C CYS A 36 -10.04 9.93 23.35
N TYR A 37 -10.27 9.29 22.20
CA TYR A 37 -9.29 8.48 21.51
C TYR A 37 -8.86 9.16 20.22
N TRP A 38 -7.68 8.80 19.72
CA TRP A 38 -7.05 9.46 18.59
C TRP A 38 -6.91 8.47 17.43
N PRO A 39 -7.80 8.54 16.41
CA PRO A 39 -7.79 7.59 15.31
C PRO A 39 -6.69 7.91 14.31
N VAL A 40 -6.08 6.85 13.81
CA VAL A 40 -5.14 6.83 12.70
C VAL A 40 -5.68 5.88 11.65
N TYR A 41 -5.74 6.35 10.40
CA TYR A 41 -6.01 5.49 9.27
C TYR A 41 -4.77 4.65 8.97
N LEU A 42 -4.95 3.34 8.97
CA LEU A 42 -3.94 2.36 8.60
C LEU A 42 -4.39 1.68 7.32
N GLY A 43 -3.67 1.91 6.23
CA GLY A 43 -3.94 1.25 4.94
C GLY A 43 -2.82 0.32 4.49
N ASN A 44 -3.17 -0.60 3.58
CA ASN A 44 -2.26 -1.61 3.02
C ASN A 44 -1.62 -2.53 4.09
N PHE A 45 -2.37 -2.84 5.15
CA PHE A 45 -1.90 -3.74 6.21
C PHE A 45 -2.15 -5.20 5.82
N TRP A 46 -1.08 -5.97 5.65
CA TRP A 46 -1.17 -7.37 5.24
C TRP A 46 -1.61 -8.29 6.38
N CYS A 47 -2.69 -9.05 6.19
CA CYS A 47 -3.19 -9.99 7.19
C CYS A 47 -3.72 -11.25 6.50
N ASP A 48 -3.02 -12.37 6.64
CA ASP A 48 -3.44 -13.65 6.06
C ASP A 48 -4.61 -14.31 6.80
N VAL A 49 -4.72 -14.08 8.11
CA VAL A 49 -5.82 -14.56 8.96
C VAL A 49 -6.64 -13.36 9.44
N TYR A 50 -7.64 -12.95 8.65
CA TYR A 50 -8.40 -11.72 8.88
C TYR A 50 -8.93 -11.54 10.33
N PRO A 51 -9.48 -12.56 11.02
CA PRO A 51 -9.93 -12.41 12.41
C PRO A 51 -8.83 -11.98 13.41
N GLN A 52 -7.55 -12.14 13.08
CA GLN A 52 -6.41 -11.76 13.92
C GLN A 52 -5.93 -10.32 13.68
N HIS A 53 -6.60 -9.53 12.82
CA HIS A 53 -6.15 -8.20 12.44
C HIS A 53 -5.89 -7.29 13.65
N ALA A 54 -6.81 -7.24 14.61
CA ALA A 54 -6.69 -6.37 15.79
C ALA A 54 -5.44 -6.70 16.62
N THR A 55 -5.26 -7.98 16.96
CA THR A 55 -4.08 -8.50 17.68
C THR A 55 -2.78 -8.15 16.96
N ARG A 56 -2.71 -8.39 15.64
CA ARG A 56 -1.48 -8.12 14.88
C ARG A 56 -1.15 -6.64 14.74
N ILE A 57 -2.18 -5.79 14.63
CA ILE A 57 -2.01 -4.34 14.61
C ILE A 57 -1.50 -3.85 15.97
N GLN A 58 -2.09 -4.36 17.07
CA GLN A 58 -1.65 -4.05 18.42
C GLN A 58 -0.22 -4.54 18.69
N GLU A 59 0.16 -5.72 18.20
CA GLU A 59 1.55 -6.21 18.26
C GLU A 59 2.50 -5.34 17.44
N TYR A 60 2.11 -4.96 16.22
CA TYR A 60 2.93 -4.10 15.36
C TYR A 60 3.21 -2.75 16.03
N PHE A 61 2.17 -2.02 16.43
CA PHE A 61 2.35 -0.71 17.08
C PHE A 61 2.95 -0.83 18.48
N GLY A 62 2.58 -1.86 19.25
CA GLY A 62 3.19 -2.14 20.55
C GLY A 62 4.68 -2.40 20.46
N SER A 63 5.15 -3.08 19.41
CA SER A 63 6.59 -3.25 19.14
C SER A 63 7.35 -1.94 18.85
N LYS A 64 6.61 -0.86 18.57
CA LYS A 64 7.12 0.49 18.38
C LYS A 64 6.98 1.35 19.64
N GLY A 65 6.41 0.79 20.71
CA GLY A 65 6.16 1.51 21.96
C GLY A 65 4.83 2.26 22.02
N LEU A 66 3.95 2.05 21.05
CA LEU A 66 2.69 2.79 20.92
C LEU A 66 1.50 1.95 21.38
N LEU A 67 0.68 2.51 22.28
CA LEU A 67 -0.47 1.81 22.84
C LEU A 67 -1.74 2.01 21.99
N VAL A 68 -2.11 0.95 21.29
CA VAL A 68 -3.37 0.87 20.52
C VAL A 68 -4.48 0.33 21.42
N ARG A 69 -5.57 1.08 21.54
CA ARG A 69 -6.73 0.67 22.32
C ARG A 69 -7.74 -0.12 21.49
N MET A 70 -8.14 0.41 20.33
CA MET A 70 -9.19 -0.21 19.51
C MET A 70 -8.77 -0.25 18.06
N VAL A 71 -9.25 -1.27 17.35
CA VAL A 71 -9.09 -1.40 15.91
C VAL A 71 -10.49 -1.56 15.31
N PHE A 72 -10.85 -0.62 14.45
CA PHE A 72 -12.09 -0.64 13.69
C PHE A 72 -11.79 -1.09 12.25
N ALA A 73 -12.55 -2.09 11.80
CA ALA A 73 -12.56 -2.54 10.42
C ALA A 73 -13.96 -2.28 9.86
N ARG A 74 -14.03 -1.74 8.63
CA ARG A 74 -15.33 -1.52 7.98
C ARG A 74 -16.05 -2.84 7.75
N ASN A 75 -17.39 -2.76 7.74
CA ASN A 75 -18.21 -3.91 7.46
C ASN A 75 -18.05 -4.33 5.98
N GLU A 76 -17.91 -5.65 5.73
CA GLU A 76 -17.73 -6.20 4.38
C GLU A 76 -18.86 -5.83 3.39
N TYR A 77 -20.07 -5.59 3.88
CA TYR A 77 -21.24 -5.20 3.08
C TYR A 77 -21.29 -3.69 2.79
N LEU A 78 -20.61 -2.88 3.60
CA LEU A 78 -20.61 -1.41 3.50
C LEU A 78 -19.33 -0.85 2.88
N ASP A 79 -18.28 -1.67 2.81
CA ASP A 79 -17.03 -1.33 2.13
C ASP A 79 -17.01 -1.90 0.70
N PRO A 80 -17.24 -1.06 -0.33
CA PRO A 80 -17.27 -1.50 -1.72
C PRO A 80 -15.91 -2.05 -2.19
N TYR A 81 -14.82 -1.74 -1.48
CA TYR A 81 -13.47 -2.18 -1.81
C TYR A 81 -13.05 -3.43 -1.02
N PHE A 82 -13.86 -3.93 -0.08
CA PHE A 82 -13.52 -5.06 0.78
C PHE A 82 -13.15 -6.34 0.01
N LYS A 83 -13.85 -6.62 -1.10
CA LYS A 83 -13.56 -7.78 -1.95
C LYS A 83 -12.14 -7.77 -2.50
N GLU A 84 -11.63 -6.59 -2.86
CA GLU A 84 -10.28 -6.42 -3.36
C GLU A 84 -9.24 -6.50 -2.23
N GLN A 85 -9.54 -5.92 -1.07
CA GLN A 85 -8.72 -6.06 0.14
C GLN A 85 -8.53 -7.53 0.52
N LYS A 86 -9.64 -8.31 0.56
CA LYS A 86 -9.63 -9.74 0.84
C LYS A 86 -8.81 -10.54 -0.17
N ARG A 87 -8.91 -10.20 -1.47
CA ARG A 87 -8.13 -10.86 -2.54
C ARG A 87 -6.63 -10.65 -2.36
N CYS A 88 -6.21 -9.44 -2.01
CA CYS A 88 -4.80 -9.11 -1.80
C CYS A 88 -4.32 -9.35 -0.36
N LYS A 89 -5.22 -9.75 0.55
CA LYS A 89 -4.98 -9.85 2.00
C LYS A 89 -4.42 -8.55 2.61
N CYS A 90 -4.70 -7.40 2.00
CA CYS A 90 -4.23 -6.09 2.43
C CYS A 90 -5.45 -5.24 2.76
N TYR A 91 -5.56 -4.83 4.02
CA TYR A 91 -6.77 -4.22 4.56
C TYR A 91 -6.51 -2.83 5.14
N ASP A 92 -7.60 -2.09 5.31
CA ASP A 92 -7.65 -0.79 5.94
C ASP A 92 -8.39 -0.81 7.27
N PHE A 93 -7.93 0.01 8.19
CA PHE A 93 -8.47 0.12 9.54
C PHE A 93 -8.44 1.57 10.03
N LEU A 94 -9.32 1.87 10.99
CA LEU A 94 -9.08 2.97 11.92
C LEU A 94 -8.52 2.37 13.22
N VAL A 95 -7.34 2.86 13.61
CA VAL A 95 -6.60 2.42 14.78
C VAL A 95 -6.63 3.53 15.81
N TYR A 96 -7.21 3.25 16.97
CA TYR A 96 -7.45 4.23 18.02
C TYR A 96 -6.35 4.18 19.07
N PHE A 97 -5.59 5.26 19.15
CA PHE A 97 -4.56 5.47 20.17
C PHE A 97 -5.13 6.15 21.41
N VAL A 98 -4.47 5.93 22.54
CA VAL A 98 -4.85 6.48 23.84
C VAL A 98 -4.51 7.96 24.00
N SER A 99 -3.56 8.47 23.21
CA SER A 99 -3.09 9.84 23.29
C SER A 99 -2.90 10.46 21.89
N GLN A 100 -2.95 11.79 21.84
CA GLN A 100 -2.67 12.53 20.60
C GLN A 100 -1.23 12.32 20.13
N GLN A 101 -0.30 12.28 21.09
CA GLN A 101 1.12 12.11 20.82
C GLN A 101 1.39 10.76 20.15
N ASP A 102 0.81 9.66 20.66
CA ASP A 102 0.97 8.34 20.04
C ASP A 102 0.43 8.28 18.61
N ALA A 103 -0.72 8.92 18.36
CA ALA A 103 -1.28 9.00 17.02
C ALA A 103 -0.38 9.80 16.07
N GLN A 104 0.22 10.90 16.55
CA GLN A 104 1.18 11.70 15.78
C GLN A 104 2.46 10.92 15.50
N ASP A 105 3.00 10.22 16.50
CA ASP A 105 4.18 9.39 16.36
C ASP A 105 3.94 8.21 15.41
N ALA A 106 2.77 7.56 15.49
CA ALA A 106 2.37 6.52 14.53
C ALA A 106 2.40 7.06 13.08
N VAL A 107 1.77 8.22 12.83
CA VAL A 107 1.75 8.83 11.49
C VAL A 107 3.16 9.22 11.04
N TYR A 108 3.99 9.74 11.93
CA TYR A 108 5.30 10.26 11.58
C TYR A 108 6.34 9.15 11.34
N PHE A 109 6.35 8.11 12.18
CA PHE A 109 7.39 7.07 12.16
C PHE A 109 6.94 5.76 11.48
N CYS A 110 5.64 5.46 11.45
CA CYS A 110 5.14 4.20 10.88
C CYS A 110 4.60 4.36 9.46
N ASN A 111 4.39 5.59 8.96
CA ASN A 111 3.97 5.79 7.57
C ASN A 111 5.08 5.32 6.61
N ARG A 112 4.69 4.52 5.62
CA ARG A 112 5.58 3.85 4.66
C ARG A 112 6.57 2.86 5.29
N ASP A 113 6.42 2.52 6.57
CA ASP A 113 7.17 1.45 7.21
C ASP A 113 6.83 0.10 6.57
N MET A 114 7.80 -0.82 6.61
CA MET A 114 7.70 -2.13 5.98
C MET A 114 7.06 -3.16 6.93
N TYR A 115 5.98 -3.78 6.48
CA TYR A 115 5.26 -4.82 7.21
C TYR A 115 4.97 -6.03 6.31
N TYR A 116 5.63 -7.16 6.55
CA TYR A 116 5.57 -8.37 5.70
C TYR A 116 5.81 -8.07 4.20
N GLY A 117 6.71 -7.13 3.93
CA GLY A 117 7.03 -6.67 2.58
C GLY A 117 6.08 -5.60 2.03
N HIS A 118 4.99 -5.24 2.72
CA HIS A 118 4.08 -4.17 2.31
C HIS A 118 4.44 -2.86 3.01
N ARG A 119 4.54 -1.77 2.25
CA ARG A 119 4.67 -0.42 2.82
C ARG A 119 3.31 0.07 3.28
N LEU A 120 3.19 0.33 4.57
CA LEU A 120 1.97 0.81 5.19
C LEU A 120 1.66 2.25 4.76
N ASN A 121 0.38 2.61 4.71
CA ASN A 121 -0.05 4.01 4.65
C ASN A 121 -0.63 4.37 6.02
N VAL A 122 0.12 5.10 6.84
CA VAL A 122 -0.29 5.49 8.18
C VAL A 122 -0.56 7.00 8.17
N LEU A 123 -1.84 7.37 8.25
CA LEU A 123 -2.32 8.73 8.04
C LEU A 123 -3.29 9.13 9.16
N PRO A 124 -3.54 10.43 9.40
CA PRO A 124 -4.53 10.86 10.39
C PRO A 124 -5.91 10.25 10.12
N GLY A 125 -6.66 9.86 11.14
CA GLY A 125 -8.00 9.26 10.96
C GLY A 125 -9.14 10.27 10.82
N ARG A 126 -8.94 11.50 11.29
CA ARG A 126 -9.96 12.59 11.29
C ARG A 126 -9.75 13.66 10.23
N THR A 127 -8.53 13.79 9.72
CA THR A 127 -8.17 14.88 8.80
C THR A 127 -7.71 14.29 7.47
N PRO A 128 -8.35 14.66 6.35
CA PRO A 128 -7.95 14.15 5.05
C PRO A 128 -6.54 14.62 4.71
N VAL A 129 -5.75 13.73 4.12
CA VAL A 129 -4.47 14.05 3.50
C VAL A 129 -4.63 13.89 1.99
N PHE A 130 -4.48 14.98 1.25
CA PHE A 130 -4.67 14.99 -0.20
C PHE A 130 -3.38 14.64 -0.95
N PHE A 131 -3.55 14.16 -2.19
CA PHE A 131 -2.46 13.99 -3.13
C PHE A 131 -1.91 15.34 -3.62
N ASP A 132 -0.60 15.46 -3.75
CA ASP A 132 0.02 16.57 -4.48
C ASP A 132 -0.10 16.30 -5.98
N THR A 133 -1.02 17.00 -6.65
CA THR A 133 -1.30 16.82 -8.09
C THR A 133 -0.09 17.13 -8.97
N SER A 134 0.86 17.93 -8.50
CA SER A 134 2.05 18.26 -9.27
C SER A 134 2.96 17.05 -9.48
N VAL A 135 2.96 16.08 -8.56
CA VAL A 135 3.80 14.88 -8.60
C VAL A 135 3.00 13.58 -8.58
N SER A 136 1.66 13.65 -8.68
CA SER A 136 0.79 12.48 -8.59
C SER A 136 0.14 12.09 -9.92
N VAL A 137 -0.13 10.79 -10.08
CA VAL A 137 -0.74 10.20 -11.29
C VAL A 137 -1.69 9.08 -10.90
N ARG A 138 -2.86 9.02 -11.57
CA ARG A 138 -3.74 7.85 -11.54
C ARG A 138 -3.28 6.87 -12.63
N HIS A 139 -3.02 5.63 -12.23
CA HIS A 139 -2.63 4.53 -13.12
C HIS A 139 -3.77 3.53 -13.25
N SER A 140 -4.41 3.51 -14.41
CA SER A 140 -5.49 2.57 -14.74
C SER A 140 -4.89 1.33 -15.41
N LEU A 141 -4.91 0.18 -14.72
CA LEU A 141 -4.32 -1.07 -15.19
C LEU A 141 -4.99 -1.56 -16.49
N LEU A 142 -4.19 -1.91 -17.50
CA LEU A 142 -4.71 -2.35 -18.81
C LEU A 142 -5.44 -3.70 -18.77
N GLN A 143 -5.08 -4.57 -17.83
CA GLN A 143 -5.60 -5.94 -17.71
C GLN A 143 -5.76 -6.35 -16.23
N PRO A 144 -6.62 -5.65 -15.47
CA PRO A 144 -6.70 -5.77 -14.01
C PRO A 144 -7.09 -7.17 -13.54
N ALA A 145 -7.85 -7.89 -14.37
CA ALA A 145 -8.22 -9.28 -14.10
C ALA A 145 -7.07 -10.26 -14.20
N LYS A 146 -6.05 -9.98 -15.02
CA LYS A 146 -4.88 -10.85 -15.21
C LYS A 146 -3.67 -10.43 -14.39
N LEU A 147 -3.61 -9.16 -14.00
CA LEU A 147 -2.45 -8.59 -13.32
C LEU A 147 -2.52 -8.72 -11.80
N GLU A 148 -3.71 -8.98 -11.22
CA GLU A 148 -3.97 -9.23 -9.79
C GLU A 148 -2.95 -8.54 -8.86
N MET A 149 -2.92 -7.20 -8.91
CA MET A 149 -1.81 -6.42 -8.39
C MET A 149 -2.19 -5.72 -7.09
N ALA A 150 -1.43 -5.96 -6.03
CA ALA A 150 -1.44 -5.13 -4.82
C ALA A 150 -0.59 -3.87 -5.02
N GLU A 151 -0.80 -2.83 -4.21
CA GLU A 151 -0.03 -1.57 -4.26
C GLU A 151 1.49 -1.84 -4.28
N GLN A 152 1.96 -2.69 -3.38
CA GLN A 152 3.38 -3.03 -3.24
C GLN A 152 3.99 -3.69 -4.49
N ALA A 153 3.20 -4.45 -5.24
CA ALA A 153 3.66 -5.11 -6.46
C ALA A 153 3.87 -4.08 -7.59
N PHE A 154 2.99 -3.09 -7.70
CA PHE A 154 3.14 -1.97 -8.64
C PHE A 154 4.37 -1.13 -8.29
N GLU A 155 4.50 -0.73 -7.02
CA GLU A 155 5.60 0.10 -6.57
C GLU A 155 6.97 -0.51 -6.88
N ARG A 156 7.13 -1.80 -6.59
CA ARG A 156 8.37 -2.51 -6.91
C ARG A 156 8.59 -2.71 -8.40
N HIS A 157 7.52 -2.90 -9.18
CA HIS A 157 7.63 -3.02 -10.64
C HIS A 157 8.25 -1.76 -11.24
N ILE A 158 7.71 -0.60 -10.88
CA ILE A 158 8.19 0.71 -11.32
C ILE A 158 9.63 0.94 -10.85
N TYR A 159 9.90 0.69 -9.56
CA TYR A 159 11.26 0.83 -9.01
C TYR A 159 12.27 -0.10 -9.70
N HIS A 160 11.90 -1.34 -10.02
CA HIS A 160 12.80 -2.28 -10.70
C HIS A 160 13.14 -1.82 -12.13
N ILE A 161 12.17 -1.26 -12.85
CA ILE A 161 12.35 -0.85 -14.25
C ILE A 161 13.13 0.46 -14.37
N CYS A 162 12.79 1.47 -13.57
CA CYS A 162 13.28 2.83 -13.78
C CYS A 162 13.76 3.54 -12.50
N LYS A 163 13.80 2.83 -11.36
CA LYS A 163 14.22 3.37 -10.05
C LYS A 163 13.38 4.54 -9.52
N ALA A 164 12.27 4.88 -10.19
CA ALA A 164 11.35 5.88 -9.71
C ALA A 164 10.79 5.53 -8.33
N ARG A 165 10.83 6.49 -7.41
CA ARG A 165 10.42 6.33 -6.01
C ARG A 165 9.01 6.89 -5.79
N MET A 166 8.25 6.22 -4.93
CA MET A 166 6.88 6.61 -4.59
C MET A 166 6.78 7.00 -3.12
N GLN A 167 6.20 8.17 -2.87
CA GLN A 167 5.90 8.65 -1.52
C GLN A 167 4.63 7.99 -0.98
N CYS A 168 3.63 7.76 -1.84
CA CYS A 168 2.38 7.11 -1.47
C CYS A 168 1.82 6.32 -2.66
N ILE A 169 1.15 5.21 -2.36
CA ILE A 169 0.38 4.44 -3.34
C ILE A 169 -0.88 3.93 -2.66
N VAL A 170 -2.03 4.14 -3.31
CA VAL A 170 -3.35 3.74 -2.81
C VAL A 170 -4.12 3.13 -3.97
N LYS A 171 -4.63 1.92 -3.79
CA LYS A 171 -5.48 1.28 -4.80
C LYS A 171 -6.94 1.58 -4.52
N GLN A 172 -7.64 2.30 -5.39
CA GLN A 172 -9.04 2.68 -5.15
C GLN A 172 -10.05 1.68 -5.72
N SER A 173 -9.64 0.94 -6.75
CA SER A 173 -10.49 -0.02 -7.43
C SER A 173 -9.66 -1.23 -7.87
N ARG A 174 -10.30 -2.21 -8.52
CA ARG A 174 -9.59 -3.35 -9.11
C ARG A 174 -8.55 -2.90 -10.16
N SER A 175 -8.80 -1.78 -10.85
CA SER A 175 -7.97 -1.27 -11.93
C SER A 175 -7.12 -0.05 -11.57
N ASP A 176 -7.52 0.74 -10.57
CA ASP A 176 -6.99 2.09 -10.45
C ASP A 176 -6.09 2.23 -9.22
N LEU A 177 -4.89 2.74 -9.47
CA LEU A 177 -3.87 3.04 -8.47
C LEU A 177 -3.61 4.55 -8.49
N LEU A 178 -3.76 5.20 -7.35
CA LEU A 178 -3.30 6.57 -7.15
C LEU A 178 -1.88 6.53 -6.60
N VAL A 179 -0.98 7.26 -7.25
CA VAL A 179 0.44 7.24 -6.91
C VAL A 179 0.94 8.66 -6.76
N GLU A 180 1.55 8.96 -5.61
CA GLU A 180 2.34 10.17 -5.38
C GLU A 180 3.81 9.82 -5.49
N TYR A 181 4.51 10.43 -6.45
CA TYR A 181 5.94 10.24 -6.61
C TYR A 181 6.73 11.17 -5.69
N PHE A 182 7.97 10.80 -5.38
CA PHE A 182 8.85 11.63 -4.54
C PHE A 182 9.24 12.96 -5.20
N SER A 183 9.26 13.01 -6.52
CA SER A 183 9.60 14.21 -7.29
C SER A 183 8.99 14.17 -8.69
N ASN A 184 9.07 15.31 -9.40
CA ASN A 184 8.65 15.40 -10.79
C ASN A 184 9.49 14.50 -11.72
N GLU A 185 10.77 14.34 -11.41
CA GLU A 185 11.68 13.44 -12.14
C GLU A 185 11.27 11.98 -11.93
N ASP A 186 10.99 11.58 -10.69
CA ASP A 186 10.49 10.24 -10.35
C ASP A 186 9.17 9.95 -11.09
N ARG A 187 8.25 10.92 -11.13
CA ARG A 187 6.99 10.82 -11.90
C ARG A 187 7.26 10.65 -13.39
N THR A 188 8.13 11.49 -13.96
CA THR A 188 8.45 11.48 -15.39
C THR A 188 9.06 10.15 -15.79
N LEU A 189 10.04 9.63 -15.04
CA LEU A 189 10.62 8.30 -15.26
C LEU A 189 9.56 7.21 -15.23
N ALA A 190 8.67 7.23 -14.24
CA ALA A 190 7.61 6.24 -14.16
C ALA A 190 6.67 6.29 -15.38
N LEU A 191 6.29 7.49 -15.84
CA LEU A 191 5.46 7.69 -17.03
C LEU A 191 6.15 7.23 -18.32
N GLN A 192 7.46 7.47 -18.45
CA GLN A 192 8.26 7.03 -19.60
C GLN A 192 8.34 5.51 -19.70
N TYR A 193 8.44 4.80 -18.59
CA TYR A 193 8.74 3.37 -18.60
C TYR A 193 7.57 2.46 -18.19
N CYS A 194 6.47 2.98 -17.66
CA CYS A 194 5.30 2.18 -17.32
C CYS A 194 4.62 1.64 -18.60
N LYS A 195 4.49 0.31 -18.70
CA LYS A 195 3.87 -0.36 -19.88
C LYS A 195 2.67 -1.25 -19.51
N ILE A 196 2.14 -1.08 -18.31
CA ILE A 196 1.11 -1.95 -17.71
C ILE A 196 -0.16 -1.20 -17.30
N ALA A 197 -0.11 0.13 -17.25
CA ALA A 197 -1.20 1.01 -16.86
C ALA A 197 -1.20 2.27 -17.74
N THR A 198 -2.38 2.81 -18.02
CA THR A 198 -2.54 4.12 -18.67
C THR A 198 -2.56 5.22 -17.61
N PRO A 199 -1.82 6.32 -17.81
CA PRO A 199 -1.83 7.41 -16.87
C PRO A 199 -3.03 8.34 -17.09
N GLU A 200 -3.50 8.93 -16.01
CA GLU A 200 -4.56 9.92 -15.93
C GLU A 200 -4.23 10.96 -14.85
N GLN A 201 -4.78 12.18 -14.98
CA GLN A 201 -4.66 13.20 -13.94
C GLN A 201 -5.46 12.83 -12.69
N ILE A 202 -5.01 13.32 -11.55
CA ILE A 202 -5.72 13.22 -10.26
C ILE A 202 -6.40 14.54 -9.96
N SER A 203 -7.59 14.49 -9.35
CA SER A 203 -8.29 15.68 -8.85
C SER A 203 -7.57 16.31 -7.66
N MET A 204 -7.62 17.63 -7.51
CA MET A 204 -6.93 18.37 -6.43
C MET A 204 -7.36 17.96 -5.00
N ASP A 205 -8.55 17.41 -4.90
CA ASP A 205 -9.33 17.09 -3.71
C ASP A 205 -9.43 15.58 -3.48
N GLN A 206 -8.56 14.78 -4.12
CA GLN A 206 -8.52 13.33 -3.93
C GLN A 206 -7.78 12.97 -2.62
N PRO A 207 -8.44 12.39 -1.60
CA PRO A 207 -7.77 11.95 -0.38
C PRO A 207 -6.95 10.68 -0.60
N LYS A 208 -5.88 10.54 0.21
CA LYS A 208 -5.06 9.33 0.32
C LYS A 208 -5.75 8.26 1.17
N GLN A 209 -6.55 8.65 2.15
CA GLN A 209 -7.38 7.71 2.90
C GLN A 209 -8.59 7.27 2.06
N ARG A 210 -8.95 5.98 2.11
CA ARG A 210 -10.21 5.49 1.51
C ARG A 210 -11.45 5.91 2.33
N PHE A 211 -11.27 6.19 3.61
CA PHE A 211 -12.30 6.70 4.51
C PHE A 211 -11.67 7.39 5.71
N LEU A 212 -12.39 8.34 6.28
CA LEU A 212 -12.13 8.99 7.56
C LEU A 212 -13.12 8.48 8.62
N GLU A 213 -12.84 8.80 9.88
CA GLU A 213 -13.77 8.53 10.99
C GLU A 213 -15.16 9.12 10.75
N SER A 214 -15.25 10.32 10.17
CA SER A 214 -16.51 10.99 9.82
C SER A 214 -17.35 10.18 8.83
N ASP A 215 -16.70 9.52 7.87
CA ASP A 215 -17.36 8.78 6.79
C ASP A 215 -18.01 7.49 7.32
N VAL A 216 -17.43 6.93 8.39
CA VAL A 216 -17.86 5.66 8.99
C VAL A 216 -18.45 5.82 10.39
N GLN A 217 -18.78 7.04 10.81
CA GLN A 217 -19.27 7.32 12.16
C GLN A 217 -20.53 6.51 12.50
N LYS A 218 -21.44 6.31 11.55
CA LYS A 218 -22.63 5.46 11.74
C LYS A 218 -22.27 3.99 11.97
N GLU A 219 -21.30 3.46 11.22
CA GLU A 219 -20.80 2.09 11.38
C GLU A 219 -20.13 1.91 12.75
N LEU A 220 -19.31 2.89 13.16
CA LEU A 220 -18.66 2.92 14.47
C LEU A 220 -19.68 2.91 15.61
N MET A 221 -20.70 3.76 15.55
CA MET A 221 -21.75 3.80 16.57
C MET A 221 -22.52 2.47 16.64
N ALA A 222 -22.87 1.88 15.49
CA ALA A 222 -23.50 0.57 15.43
C ALA A 222 -22.61 -0.53 16.02
N GLN A 223 -21.30 -0.49 15.79
CA GLN A 223 -20.34 -1.43 16.37
C GLN A 223 -20.22 -1.26 17.89
N ILE A 224 -20.19 -0.03 18.40
CA ILE A 224 -20.16 0.23 19.85
C ILE A 224 -21.43 -0.29 20.52
N GLN A 225 -22.59 -0.07 19.92
CA GLN A 225 -23.89 -0.51 20.45
C GLN A 225 -24.07 -2.04 20.37
N GLY A 226 -23.69 -2.64 19.24
CA GLY A 226 -23.84 -4.07 18.99
C GLY A 226 -22.74 -4.95 19.60
N ASN A 227 -21.59 -4.38 19.95
CA ASN A 227 -20.47 -5.10 20.53
C ASN A 227 -19.83 -4.30 21.69
N PRO A 228 -20.32 -4.47 22.93
CA PRO A 228 -19.75 -3.82 24.10
C PRO A 228 -18.23 -4.06 24.27
N LYS A 229 -17.73 -5.22 23.83
CA LYS A 229 -16.31 -5.56 23.92
C LYS A 229 -15.42 -4.70 23.03
N PHE A 230 -15.97 -3.99 22.04
CA PHE A 230 -15.20 -3.06 21.22
C PHE A 230 -14.55 -1.99 22.10
N MET A 231 -15.34 -1.33 22.94
CA MET A 231 -14.81 -0.34 23.88
C MET A 231 -13.89 -0.99 24.92
N ASP A 232 -14.01 -2.27 25.22
CA ASP A 232 -13.16 -2.98 26.19
C ASP A 232 -11.90 -3.64 25.60
N MET A 233 -11.67 -3.58 24.29
CA MET A 233 -10.51 -4.19 23.61
C MET A 233 -9.13 -3.86 24.21
N LEU A 234 -8.38 -4.84 24.71
CA LEU A 234 -7.00 -4.62 25.16
C LEU A 234 -6.01 -5.24 24.18
N PRO A 235 -4.78 -4.70 24.10
CA PRO A 235 -3.66 -5.41 23.48
C PRO A 235 -3.46 -6.80 24.12
N PRO A 236 -2.75 -7.70 23.42
CA PRO A 236 -2.30 -8.95 24.03
C PRO A 236 -1.55 -8.69 25.34
N GLY A 237 -1.74 -9.56 26.34
CA GLY A 237 -1.27 -9.33 27.71
C GLY A 237 0.24 -9.08 27.80
N ASN A 238 1.05 -9.78 27.01
CA ASN A 238 2.49 -9.58 26.91
C ASN A 238 2.87 -8.20 26.37
N ILE A 239 2.11 -7.68 25.39
CA ILE A 239 2.32 -6.33 24.83
C ILE A 239 1.93 -5.29 25.88
N LEU A 240 0.73 -5.41 26.45
CA LEU A 240 0.22 -4.46 27.43
C LEU A 240 1.14 -4.37 28.66
N GLN A 241 1.54 -5.52 29.22
CA GLN A 241 2.40 -5.57 30.41
C GLN A 241 3.78 -4.94 30.15
N ALA A 242 4.37 -5.16 28.97
CA ALA A 242 5.64 -4.53 28.61
C ALA A 242 5.50 -3.01 28.55
N LEU A 243 4.49 -2.49 27.85
CA LEU A 243 4.23 -1.06 27.71
C LEU A 243 3.92 -0.39 29.07
N MET A 244 3.14 -1.05 29.93
CA MET A 244 2.86 -0.57 31.29
C MET A 244 4.09 -0.54 32.21
N ASN A 245 5.10 -1.34 31.89
CA ASN A 245 6.38 -1.34 32.59
C ASN A 245 7.42 -0.41 31.92
N GLY A 246 7.07 0.27 30.83
CA GLY A 246 7.96 1.16 30.09
C GLY A 246 8.96 0.44 29.18
N PHE A 247 8.72 -0.83 28.89
CA PHE A 247 9.59 -1.66 28.04
C PHE A 247 8.98 -1.87 26.65
N LEU A 248 9.84 -2.02 25.66
CA LEU A 248 9.44 -2.55 24.37
C LEU A 248 9.14 -4.06 24.51
N PRO A 249 7.98 -4.54 24.03
CA PRO A 249 7.68 -5.95 24.09
C PRO A 249 8.67 -6.76 23.25
N GLN A 250 9.05 -7.94 23.73
CA GLN A 250 9.76 -8.95 22.94
C GLN A 250 8.81 -9.56 21.91
N SER A 251 8.42 -8.77 20.92
CA SER A 251 7.72 -9.28 19.75
C SER A 251 8.73 -9.96 18.83
N THR A 252 8.34 -11.09 18.23
CA THR A 252 9.19 -11.80 17.26
C THR A 252 9.50 -10.95 16.02
N MET A 253 8.85 -9.78 15.86
CA MET A 253 9.01 -8.83 14.74
C MET A 253 9.15 -9.55 13.40
N SER A 254 8.47 -10.69 13.24
CA SER A 254 8.68 -11.63 12.13
C SER A 254 8.35 -10.99 10.78
N TRP A 255 7.57 -9.92 10.79
CA TRP A 255 7.30 -9.06 9.65
C TRP A 255 8.52 -8.30 9.12
N LYS A 256 9.56 -8.09 9.93
CA LYS A 256 10.87 -7.57 9.49
C LYS A 256 11.70 -8.65 8.80
N THR A 257 11.53 -9.92 9.18
CA THR A 257 12.35 -11.05 8.73
C THR A 257 12.00 -11.55 7.33
N LEU A 258 10.86 -11.16 6.75
CA LEU A 258 10.63 -11.24 5.30
C LEU A 258 11.45 -10.16 4.57
N SER A 259 12.77 -10.20 4.75
CA SER A 259 13.74 -9.43 3.96
C SER A 259 13.68 -9.81 2.48
N MET A 260 13.28 -11.06 2.19
CA MET A 260 12.89 -11.50 0.86
C MET A 260 11.39 -11.39 0.65
N VAL A 261 11.00 -10.16 0.37
CA VAL A 261 9.93 -9.86 -0.57
C VAL A 261 9.79 -10.98 -1.62
N PRO A 262 8.61 -11.62 -1.77
CA PRO A 262 8.44 -12.66 -2.79
C PRO A 262 8.77 -12.11 -4.18
N HIS A 263 9.54 -12.88 -4.96
CA HIS A 263 9.98 -12.50 -6.29
C HIS A 263 8.78 -12.09 -7.14
N ILE A 264 8.84 -10.90 -7.73
CA ILE A 264 7.79 -10.41 -8.61
C ILE A 264 7.89 -11.22 -9.90
N LYS A 265 6.94 -12.15 -10.11
CA LYS A 265 6.71 -12.74 -11.43
C LYS A 265 6.65 -11.58 -12.43
N LYS A 266 7.44 -11.64 -13.52
CA LYS A 266 7.52 -10.54 -14.51
C LYS A 266 6.11 -10.09 -14.92
N ILE A 267 5.71 -8.93 -14.40
CA ILE A 267 4.42 -8.32 -14.69
C ILE A 267 4.44 -7.86 -16.14
N ARG A 268 3.54 -8.41 -16.95
CA ARG A 268 3.49 -8.18 -18.39
C ARG A 268 2.05 -8.11 -18.85
N VAL A 269 1.80 -7.25 -19.84
CA VAL A 269 0.55 -7.28 -20.59
C VAL A 269 0.43 -8.61 -21.34
N PHE A 270 -0.67 -9.31 -21.14
CA PHE A 270 -0.95 -10.61 -21.75
C PHE A 270 -1.62 -10.47 -23.12
N GLY A 271 -1.45 -11.49 -23.96
CA GLY A 271 -2.11 -11.59 -25.27
C GLY A 271 -1.16 -11.52 -26.47
N PRO A 272 -1.71 -11.60 -27.70
CA PRO A 272 -0.94 -11.65 -28.92
C PRO A 272 -0.12 -10.36 -29.14
N GLY A 273 0.94 -10.45 -29.94
CA GLY A 273 1.86 -9.34 -30.20
C GLY A 273 1.17 -8.05 -30.66
N LYS A 274 0.18 -8.15 -31.56
CA LYS A 274 -0.59 -7.02 -32.08
C LYS A 274 -1.36 -6.28 -30.96
N ARG A 275 -2.15 -7.01 -30.16
CA ARG A 275 -2.92 -6.43 -29.04
C ARG A 275 -2.01 -5.75 -28.01
N ARG A 276 -0.87 -6.37 -27.68
CA ARG A 276 0.12 -5.76 -26.75
C ARG A 276 0.72 -4.48 -27.30
N ARG A 277 0.99 -4.40 -28.61
CA ARG A 277 1.49 -3.18 -29.25
C ARG A 277 0.45 -2.07 -29.22
N GLN A 278 -0.81 -2.38 -29.54
CA GLN A 278 -1.93 -1.42 -29.47
C GLN A 278 -2.11 -0.86 -28.05
N LEU A 279 -2.14 -1.73 -27.03
CA LEU A 279 -2.28 -1.29 -25.64
C LEU A 279 -1.10 -0.42 -25.17
N ARG A 280 0.12 -0.70 -25.64
CA ARG A 280 1.28 0.15 -25.33
C ARG A 280 1.21 1.49 -26.06
N GLN A 281 0.74 1.50 -27.30
CA GLN A 281 0.57 2.71 -28.08
C GLN A 281 -0.42 3.67 -27.38
N GLN A 282 -1.52 3.13 -26.83
CA GLN A 282 -2.48 3.90 -26.03
C GLN A 282 -1.84 4.55 -24.78
N ILE A 283 -0.93 3.85 -24.11
CA ILE A 283 -0.17 4.43 -22.99
C ILE A 283 0.68 5.59 -23.50
N TYR A 284 1.40 5.39 -24.60
CA TYR A 284 2.33 6.39 -25.13
C TYR A 284 1.63 7.67 -25.55
N GLU A 285 0.50 7.54 -26.25
CA GLU A 285 -0.35 8.66 -26.66
C GLU A 285 -0.86 9.42 -25.43
N LYS A 286 -1.49 8.73 -24.47
CA LYS A 286 -1.98 9.38 -23.24
C LYS A 286 -0.87 10.05 -22.42
N THR A 287 0.29 9.43 -22.30
CA THR A 287 1.43 10.02 -21.57
C THR A 287 1.89 11.32 -22.22
N GLN A 288 2.01 11.34 -23.55
CA GLN A 288 2.40 12.53 -24.29
C GLN A 288 1.31 13.60 -24.21
N ASP A 289 0.05 13.24 -24.45
CA ASP A 289 -1.07 14.18 -24.54
C ASP A 289 -1.36 14.86 -23.20
N ILE A 290 -1.29 14.11 -22.09
CA ILE A 290 -1.70 14.60 -20.76
C ILE A 290 -0.52 15.23 -20.01
N PHE A 291 0.69 14.67 -20.16
CA PHE A 291 1.85 15.06 -19.35
C PHE A 291 3.00 15.65 -20.17
N GLY A 292 2.92 15.65 -21.51
CA GLY A 292 4.00 16.15 -22.38
C GLY A 292 5.26 15.30 -22.31
N VAL A 293 5.18 14.06 -21.81
CA VAL A 293 6.34 13.20 -21.55
C VAL A 293 6.59 12.28 -22.75
N GLU A 294 7.75 12.44 -23.38
CA GLU A 294 8.16 11.54 -24.46
C GLU A 294 8.50 10.16 -23.92
N VAL A 295 7.81 9.14 -24.46
CA VAL A 295 7.94 7.76 -23.99
C VAL A 295 9.03 7.00 -24.74
N ASP A 296 9.92 6.34 -24.00
CA ASP A 296 10.89 5.42 -24.58
C ASP A 296 10.17 4.17 -25.15
N LYS A 297 10.10 4.14 -26.48
CA LYS A 297 9.55 3.01 -27.25
C LYS A 297 10.49 1.80 -27.17
N GLN A 298 11.78 2.01 -26.96
CA GLN A 298 12.74 0.98 -26.63
C GLN A 298 12.59 0.66 -25.13
N PHE A 299 13.04 -0.52 -24.71
CA PHE A 299 13.12 -0.82 -23.28
C PHE A 299 14.61 -0.72 -22.98
N PRO A 300 15.04 -0.24 -21.81
CA PRO A 300 16.41 -0.47 -21.36
C PRO A 300 16.54 -1.99 -21.17
N ILE A 301 16.96 -2.67 -22.23
CA ILE A 301 17.36 -4.06 -22.21
C ILE A 301 18.81 -3.99 -21.76
N SER A 302 19.16 -4.60 -20.62
CA SER A 302 20.57 -4.71 -20.26
C SER A 302 21.33 -5.38 -21.41
N GLU A 303 22.57 -4.96 -21.63
CA GLU A 303 23.33 -5.43 -22.79
C GLU A 303 23.50 -6.96 -22.78
N GLU A 304 23.58 -7.56 -21.59
CA GLU A 304 23.53 -9.02 -21.37
C GLU A 304 22.24 -9.67 -21.92
N VAL A 305 21.06 -9.07 -21.67
CA VAL A 305 19.79 -9.59 -22.19
C VAL A 305 19.71 -9.39 -23.71
N ARG A 306 20.35 -8.35 -24.24
CA ARG A 306 20.45 -8.08 -25.68
C ARG A 306 21.31 -9.15 -26.36
N GLN A 307 22.48 -9.44 -25.80
CA GLN A 307 23.40 -10.49 -26.24
C GLN A 307 22.76 -11.87 -26.16
N SER A 308 22.13 -12.22 -25.03
CA SER A 308 21.44 -13.51 -24.85
C SER A 308 20.31 -13.73 -25.87
N LYS A 309 19.53 -12.68 -26.19
CA LYS A 309 18.50 -12.76 -27.25
C LYS A 309 19.12 -12.94 -28.64
N MET A 310 20.23 -12.26 -28.90
CA MET A 310 20.94 -12.37 -30.19
C MET A 310 21.49 -13.79 -30.37
N GLN A 311 22.11 -14.34 -29.33
CA GLN A 311 22.67 -15.69 -29.31
C GLN A 311 21.58 -16.75 -29.49
N ARG A 312 20.45 -16.64 -28.77
CA ARG A 312 19.31 -17.54 -28.95
C ARG A 312 18.68 -17.44 -30.34
N LYS A 313 18.69 -16.27 -30.96
CA LYS A 313 18.22 -16.08 -32.35
C LYS A 313 19.16 -16.76 -33.34
N LEU A 314 20.47 -16.68 -33.12
CA LEU A 314 21.49 -17.36 -33.93
C LEU A 314 21.39 -18.89 -33.79
N GLU A 315 21.19 -19.40 -32.58
CA GLU A 315 20.95 -20.84 -32.33
C GLU A 315 19.72 -21.35 -33.06
N LEU A 316 18.60 -20.62 -32.99
CA LEU A 316 17.37 -20.98 -33.71
C LEU A 316 17.54 -20.93 -35.23
N LEU A 317 18.33 -19.98 -35.75
CA LEU A 317 18.65 -19.90 -37.17
C LEU A 317 19.56 -21.07 -37.61
N HIS A 318 20.50 -21.47 -36.76
CA HIS A 318 21.36 -22.61 -37.01
C HIS A 318 20.55 -23.92 -37.00
N GLN A 319 19.69 -24.13 -36.00
CA GLN A 319 18.78 -25.27 -35.93
C GLN A 319 17.84 -25.36 -37.13
N LYS A 320 17.33 -24.23 -37.63
CA LYS A 320 16.51 -24.21 -38.85
C LYS A 320 17.29 -24.56 -40.12
N ARG A 321 18.60 -24.27 -40.16
CA ARG A 321 19.48 -24.62 -41.28
C ARG A 321 19.94 -26.08 -41.24
N THR A 322 20.00 -26.67 -40.05
CA THR A 322 20.40 -28.07 -39.84
C THR A 322 19.22 -29.03 -39.73
N ALA A 323 17.99 -28.53 -39.65
CA ALA A 323 16.79 -29.35 -39.75
C ALA A 323 16.72 -29.98 -41.16
N PRO A 324 16.73 -31.32 -41.29
CA PRO A 324 16.63 -31.97 -42.58
C PRO A 324 15.30 -31.59 -43.23
N TYR A 325 15.37 -31.08 -44.46
CA TYR A 325 14.20 -30.93 -45.32
C TYR A 325 13.48 -32.28 -45.37
N GLY A 326 12.32 -32.36 -44.72
CA GLY A 326 11.38 -33.45 -44.96
C GLY A 326 11.03 -33.43 -46.44
N ARG A 327 11.64 -34.36 -47.19
CA ARG A 327 11.18 -34.77 -48.51
C ARG A 327 9.76 -35.31 -48.30
N ASN A 328 8.77 -34.47 -48.57
CA ASN A 328 7.51 -34.98 -49.07
C ASN A 328 7.76 -35.40 -50.51
N ASN A 329 7.80 -36.70 -50.77
CA ASN A 329 7.53 -37.30 -52.06
C ASN A 329 6.93 -38.68 -51.82
N PHE A 330 5.65 -38.78 -52.18
CA PHE A 330 4.84 -39.96 -52.51
C PHE A 330 4.71 -41.10 -51.49
#